data_AF-A0A2E8HT47-F1
#
_entry.id   AF-A0A2E8HT47-F1
#
_cell.length_a   1.000
_cell.length_b   1.000
_cell.length_c   1.000
_cell.angle_alpha   90.00
_cell.angle_beta   90.00
_cell.angle_gamma   90.00
#
_symmetry.space_group_name_H-M   'P 1'
#
loop_
_entity.id
_entity.type
_entity.pdbx_description
1 polymer ?
#
loop_
_entity_poly.entity_id
_entity_poly.type
_entity_poly.pdbx_seq_one_letter_code
_entity_poly.pdbx_strand_id
1 'polypeptide(L)'
;MTVTYSGFLERFPEFSPHPSGIVNGAIESASFDVSDDVFGDQTDRAVRCLAAHIISIQLAQMGVQIGATEGKVYGKGLDATLYGQEFKRLSETASNASMIGFVI
;
A
#
# COMPACT_ATOMS: atom_id res chain seq x y z
N MET A 1 3.92 -14.55 -2.40
CA MET A 1 5.16 -14.47 -3.23
C MET A 1 5.76 -13.10 -3.02
N THR A 2 7.04 -12.96 -2.66
CA THR A 2 7.61 -11.63 -2.35
C THR A 2 7.39 -10.63 -3.50
N VAL A 3 6.79 -9.48 -3.18
CA VAL A 3 6.54 -8.41 -4.16
C VAL A 3 7.87 -7.83 -4.63
N THR A 4 8.11 -7.84 -5.94
CA THR A 4 9.32 -7.26 -6.55
C THR A 4 9.02 -5.90 -7.16
N TYR A 5 10.05 -5.08 -7.37
CA TYR A 5 9.93 -3.80 -8.07
C TYR A 5 9.23 -3.93 -9.44
N SER A 6 9.64 -4.91 -10.25
CA SER A 6 9.04 -5.14 -11.56
C SER A 6 7.57 -5.55 -11.45
N GLY A 7 7.25 -6.51 -10.57
CA GLY A 7 5.87 -6.96 -10.36
C GLY A 7 4.98 -5.92 -9.67
N PHE A 8 5.57 -4.94 -9.00
CA PHE A 8 4.87 -3.77 -8.48
C PHE A 8 4.52 -2.80 -9.62
N LEU A 9 5.49 -2.46 -10.48
CA LEU A 9 5.28 -1.55 -11.60
C LEU A 9 4.37 -2.09 -12.71
N GLU A 10 4.34 -3.42 -12.90
CA GLU A 10 3.36 -4.05 -13.80
C GLU A 10 1.92 -3.74 -13.36
N ARG A 11 1.70 -3.63 -12.04
CA ARG A 11 0.39 -3.33 -11.47
C ARG A 11 0.12 -1.83 -11.33
N PHE A 12 1.16 -1.06 -11.04
CA PHE A 12 1.09 0.39 -10.82
C PHE A 12 2.14 1.11 -11.68
N PRO A 13 1.94 1.15 -13.01
CA PRO A 13 2.89 1.77 -13.93
C PRO A 13 3.08 3.27 -13.67
N GLU A 14 2.12 3.93 -13.03
CA GLU A 14 2.19 5.34 -12.63
C GLU A 14 3.36 5.66 -11.69
N PHE A 15 3.93 4.67 -10.98
CA PHE A 15 5.10 4.88 -10.14
C PHE A 15 6.44 4.69 -10.85
N SER A 16 6.44 4.36 -12.16
CA SER A 16 7.67 4.22 -12.94
C SER A 16 8.59 5.46 -13.00
N PRO A 17 8.10 6.73 -12.93
CA PRO A 17 9.00 7.87 -12.97
C PRO A 17 9.74 8.11 -11.64
N HIS A 18 9.43 7.36 -10.58
CA HIS A 18 10.06 7.54 -9.27
C HIS A 18 11.33 6.70 -9.11
N PRO A 19 12.33 7.21 -8.34
CA PRO A 19 13.54 6.46 -8.03
C PRO A 19 13.22 5.07 -7.45
N SER A 20 13.92 4.05 -7.94
CA SER A 20 13.73 2.66 -7.49
C SER A 20 13.92 2.49 -5.98
N GLY A 21 14.79 3.30 -5.36
CA GLY A 21 14.98 3.32 -3.90
C GLY A 21 13.71 3.70 -3.12
N ILE A 22 12.89 4.63 -3.62
CA ILE A 22 11.62 5.02 -2.99
C ILE A 22 10.63 3.86 -3.06
N VAL A 23 10.51 3.26 -4.25
CA VAL A 23 9.57 2.15 -4.47
C VAL A 23 9.97 0.91 -3.68
N ASN A 24 11.25 0.53 -3.71
CA ASN A 24 11.76 -0.62 -2.95
C ASN A 24 11.65 -0.41 -1.44
N GLY A 25 11.97 0.79 -0.93
CA GLY A 25 11.82 1.09 0.49
C GLY A 25 10.36 1.00 0.96
N ALA A 26 9.42 1.44 0.13
CA ALA A 26 7.99 1.29 0.42
C ALA A 26 7.51 -0.16 0.36
N ILE A 27 8.00 -0.96 -0.61
CA ILE A 27 7.71 -2.39 -0.69
C ILE A 27 8.26 -3.12 0.55
N GLU A 28 9.48 -2.81 0.98
CA GLU A 28 10.10 -3.41 2.17
C GLU A 28 9.29 -3.07 3.43
N SER A 29 8.94 -1.80 3.60
CA SER A 29 8.14 -1.34 4.74
C SER A 29 6.76 -2.02 4.75
N ALA A 30 6.08 -2.06 3.60
CA ALA A 30 4.78 -2.72 3.49
C ALA A 30 4.87 -4.24 3.71
N SER A 31 5.95 -4.88 3.29
CA SER A 31 6.17 -6.31 3.51
C SER A 31 6.42 -6.65 4.97
N PHE A 32 6.95 -5.70 5.75
CA PHE A 32 7.11 -5.86 7.20
C PHE A 32 5.78 -5.73 7.95
N ASP A 33 4.91 -4.81 7.51
CA ASP A 33 3.64 -4.51 8.19
C ASP A 33 2.50 -5.46 7.81
N VAL A 34 2.59 -6.18 6.70
CA VAL A 34 1.57 -7.10 6.21
C VAL A 34 1.96 -8.54 6.53
N SER A 35 1.16 -9.21 7.34
CA SER A 35 1.35 -10.62 7.68
C SER A 35 0.53 -11.57 6.80
N ASP A 36 1.17 -12.64 6.36
CA ASP A 36 0.52 -13.72 5.62
C ASP A 36 -0.54 -14.46 6.46
N ASP A 37 -0.36 -14.56 7.77
CA ASP A 37 -1.33 -15.15 8.68
C ASP A 37 -2.70 -14.45 8.65
N VAL A 38 -2.70 -13.16 8.27
CA VAL A 38 -3.92 -12.34 8.20
C VAL A 38 -4.49 -12.37 6.79
N PHE A 39 -3.66 -12.20 5.76
CA PHE A 39 -4.13 -11.94 4.39
C PHE A 39 -4.11 -13.18 3.48
N GLY A 40 -3.39 -14.25 3.83
CA GLY A 40 -3.25 -15.47 3.04
C GLY A 40 -2.95 -15.20 1.57
N ASP A 41 -3.80 -15.70 0.66
CA ASP A 41 -3.60 -15.49 -0.78
C ASP A 41 -3.66 -14.01 -1.23
N GLN A 42 -4.18 -13.11 -0.38
CA GLN A 42 -4.21 -11.67 -0.65
C GLN A 42 -2.99 -10.92 -0.13
N THR A 43 -2.01 -11.57 0.52
CA THR A 43 -0.82 -10.93 1.11
C THR A 43 -0.08 -10.06 0.10
N ASP A 44 0.22 -10.58 -1.10
CA ASP A 44 0.94 -9.83 -2.13
C ASP A 44 0.13 -8.64 -2.65
N ARG A 45 -1.20 -8.73 -2.64
CA ARG A 45 -2.09 -7.61 -3.00
C ARG A 45 -2.10 -6.55 -1.90
N ALA A 46 -2.16 -6.97 -0.64
CA ALA A 46 -2.12 -6.09 0.52
C ALA A 46 -0.79 -5.32 0.59
N VAL A 47 0.35 -6.00 0.42
CA VAL A 47 1.68 -5.38 0.33
C VAL A 47 1.74 -4.34 -0.79
N ARG A 48 1.25 -4.69 -1.98
CA ARG A 48 1.18 -3.79 -3.14
C ARG A 48 0.36 -2.52 -2.85
N CYS A 49 -0.83 -2.67 -2.27
CA CYS A 49 -1.69 -1.53 -1.93
C CYS A 49 -1.08 -0.64 -0.84
N LEU A 50 -0.48 -1.24 0.20
CA LEU A 50 0.16 -0.49 1.27
C LEU A 50 1.43 0.23 0.77
N ALA A 51 2.26 -0.41 -0.05
CA ALA A 51 3.43 0.22 -0.66
C ALA A 51 3.04 1.42 -1.54
N ALA A 52 2.01 1.27 -2.39
CA ALA A 52 1.49 2.37 -3.21
C ALA A 52 0.93 3.53 -2.37
N HIS A 53 0.29 3.22 -1.24
CA HIS A 53 -0.14 4.23 -0.27
C HIS A 53 1.05 5.00 0.33
N ILE A 54 2.07 4.29 0.81
CA ILE A 54 3.28 4.89 1.38
C ILE A 54 3.95 5.84 0.39
N ILE A 55 4.15 5.39 -0.86
CA ILE A 55 4.77 6.22 -1.92
C ILE A 55 3.92 7.47 -2.17
N SER A 56 2.61 7.31 -2.30
CA SER A 56 1.69 8.43 -2.56
C SER A 56 1.74 9.48 -1.45
N ILE A 57 1.81 9.06 -0.19
CA ILE A 57 1.96 9.98 0.95
C ILE A 57 3.31 10.67 0.94
N GLN A 58 4.41 9.94 0.70
CA GLN A 58 5.76 10.51 0.63
C GLN A 58 5.86 11.56 -0.47
N LEU A 59 5.34 11.28 -1.66
CA LEU A 59 5.36 12.21 -2.79
C LEU A 59 4.54 13.47 -2.49
N ALA A 60 3.37 13.34 -1.88
CA ALA A 60 2.57 14.48 -1.49
C ALA A 60 3.24 15.33 -0.40
N GLN A 61 3.89 14.70 0.59
CA GLN A 61 4.67 15.40 1.60
C GLN A 61 5.89 16.11 1.01
N MET A 62 6.61 15.47 0.10
CA MET A 62 7.74 16.08 -0.62
C MET A 62 7.27 17.28 -1.45
N GLY A 63 6.14 17.16 -2.16
CA GLY A 63 5.52 18.26 -2.90
C GLY A 63 5.22 19.46 -2.01
N VAL A 64 4.64 19.22 -0.83
CA VAL A 64 4.41 20.27 0.18
C VAL A 64 5.72 20.91 0.64
N GLN A 65 6.76 20.12 0.92
CA GLN A 65 8.05 20.61 1.43
C GLN A 65 8.79 21.50 0.41
N ILE A 66 8.67 21.21 -0.89
CA ILE A 66 9.33 22.01 -1.95
C ILE A 66 8.43 23.15 -2.46
N GLY A 67 7.25 23.37 -1.86
CA GLY A 67 6.30 24.40 -2.28
C GLY A 67 5.55 24.08 -3.59
N ALA A 68 5.58 22.84 -4.06
CA ALA A 68 4.79 22.36 -5.18
C ALA A 68 3.36 22.04 -4.67
N THR A 69 2.47 23.02 -4.76
CA THR A 69 1.10 23.01 -4.20
C THR A 69 0.11 22.07 -4.92
N GLU A 70 0.56 21.13 -5.74
CA GLU A 70 -0.32 20.24 -6.50
C GLU A 70 -0.25 18.82 -5.93
N GLY A 71 -1.09 18.58 -4.92
CA GLY A 71 -1.23 17.27 -4.28
C GLY A 71 -1.85 17.36 -2.89
N LYS A 72 -3.06 17.91 -2.77
CA LYS A 72 -3.77 17.85 -1.48
C LYS A 72 -4.13 16.40 -1.18
N VAL A 73 -3.53 15.86 -0.12
CA VAL A 73 -3.95 14.59 0.46
C VAL A 73 -5.30 14.82 1.12
N TYR A 74 -6.37 14.26 0.54
CA TYR A 74 -7.71 14.35 1.09
C TYR A 74 -7.95 13.14 2.01
N GLY A 75 -8.00 13.36 3.33
CA GLY A 75 -8.28 12.31 4.32
C GLY A 75 -7.22 12.20 5.43
N LYS A 76 -7.37 11.19 6.29
CA LYS A 76 -6.42 10.86 7.38
C LYS A 76 -6.08 9.37 7.33
N GLY A 77 -4.83 9.02 7.67
CA GLY A 77 -4.38 7.62 7.70
C GLY A 77 -4.58 6.92 6.35
N LEU A 78 -5.15 5.72 6.35
CA LEU A 78 -5.40 4.93 5.14
C LEU A 78 -6.40 5.60 4.17
N ASP A 79 -7.32 6.42 4.67
CA ASP A 79 -8.32 7.07 3.81
C ASP A 79 -7.73 8.21 2.96
N ALA A 80 -6.47 8.58 3.21
CA ALA A 80 -5.74 9.67 2.56
C ALA A 80 -5.41 9.41 1.08
N THR A 81 -5.48 8.16 0.61
CA THR A 81 -5.19 7.77 -0.78
C THR A 81 -6.13 6.65 -1.21
N LEU A 82 -6.36 6.52 -2.52
CA LEU A 82 -7.16 5.42 -3.06
C LEU A 82 -6.54 4.04 -2.75
N TYR A 83 -5.22 3.92 -2.78
CA TYR A 83 -4.52 2.66 -2.43
C TYR A 83 -4.67 2.28 -0.96
N GLY A 84 -4.65 3.27 -0.07
CA GLY A 84 -4.89 3.06 1.36
C GLY A 84 -6.34 2.65 1.65
N GLN A 85 -7.32 3.20 0.94
CA GLN A 85 -8.72 2.76 1.02
C GLN A 85 -8.90 1.31 0.52
N GLU A 86 -8.20 0.93 -0.55
CA GLU A 86 -8.19 -0.45 -1.04
C GLU A 86 -7.52 -1.40 -0.03
N PHE A 87 -6.40 -1.00 0.56
CA PHE A 87 -5.75 -1.77 1.63
C PHE A 87 -6.70 -1.95 2.82
N LYS A 88 -7.39 -0.89 3.26
CA LYS A 88 -8.38 -0.95 4.33
C LYS A 88 -9.50 -1.93 4.03
N ARG A 89 -10.06 -1.92 2.81
CA ARG A 89 -11.08 -2.88 2.36
C ARG A 89 -10.57 -4.32 2.41
N LEU A 90 -9.32 -4.55 2.00
CA LEU A 90 -8.69 -5.87 2.10
C LEU A 90 -8.53 -6.32 3.55
N SER A 91 -8.08 -5.43 4.44
CA SER A 91 -7.92 -5.71 5.87
C SER A 91 -9.25 -6.05 6.56
N GLU A 92 -10.32 -5.34 6.21
CA GLU A 92 -11.67 -5.62 6.72
C GLU A 92 -12.17 -6.99 6.23
N THR A 93 -11.90 -7.34 4.96
CA THR A 93 -12.27 -8.64 4.40
C THR A 93 -11.49 -9.78 5.06
N ALA A 94 -10.19 -9.61 5.23
CA ALA A 94 -9.31 -10.58 5.90
C ALA A 94 -9.71 -10.81 7.37
N SER A 95 -10.02 -9.74 8.10
CA SER A 95 -10.48 -9.81 9.49
C SER A 95 -11.83 -10.53 9.62
N ASN A 96 -12.76 -10.29 8.68
CA ASN A 96 -14.05 -10.98 8.66
C ASN A 96 -13.92 -12.47 8.30
N ALA A 97 -13.01 -12.83 7.38
CA ALA A 97 -12.74 -14.22 7.04
C ALA A 97 -12.19 -15.01 8.25
N SER A 98 -11.35 -14.35 9.07
CA SER A 98 -10.83 -14.91 10.33
C SER A 98 -11.94 -15.20 11.36
N MET A 99 -12.98 -14.38 11.44
CA MET A 99 -14.11 -14.61 12.37
C MET A 99 -15.04 -15.76 11.97
N ILE A 100 -15.20 -16.06 10.68
CA ILE A 100 -16.11 -17.12 10.20
C ILE A 100 -15.52 -18.52 10.44
N GLY A 101 -14.20 -18.63 10.66
CA GLY A 101 -13.50 -19.89 10.94
C GLY A 101 -13.67 -20.45 12.37
N PHE A 102 -14.39 -19.78 13.27
CA PHE A 102 -14.47 -20.14 14.70
C PHE A 102 -15.86 -20.62 15.16
N VAL A 103 -16.64 -21.26 14.28
CA VAL A 103 -17.81 -22.04 14.69
C VAL A 103 -17.45 -23.53 14.64
N ILE A 104 -17.02 -24.08 15.77
CA ILE A 104 -16.96 -25.53 16.05
C ILE A 104 -17.77 -25.79 17.32
#